data_AF-A0A7D6ABU0-F1
#
_entry.id   AF-A0A7D6ABU0-F1
#
_cell.length_a   1.000
_cell.length_b   1.000
_cell.length_c   1.000
_cell.angle_alpha   90.00
_cell.angle_beta   90.00
_cell.angle_gamma   90.00
#
_symmetry.space_group_name_H-M   'P 1'
#
loop_
_entity.id
_entity.type
_entity.pdbx_description
1 polymer ?
#
loop_
_entity_poly.entity_id
_entity_poly.type
_entity_poly.pdbx_seq_one_letter_code
_entity_poly.pdbx_strand_id
1 'polypeptide(L)'
;MPSVRAYRQAQGIAPRSKVPSRQQRLPTGHPLRPFKDALRLVSAEDVATAAGVPVQMVLDVCAAFGIKPPQHEPPALVEPLQDVPGPWLGYESLLSTMPSARISQAVGVPLAVVDQRRAFLGVQYQRTSKAERFAHLFGLLPNATIAKLAGVSTARIADMRKSRAGR
;
A
#
# COMPACT_ATOMS: atom_id res chain seq x y z
N MET A 1 -37.16 -43.04 -25.13
CA MET A 1 -36.32 -42.48 -24.04
C MET A 1 -36.72 -41.03 -23.81
N PRO A 2 -37.28 -40.66 -22.64
CA PRO A 2 -37.64 -39.27 -22.37
C PRO A 2 -36.37 -38.39 -22.34
N SER A 3 -36.46 -37.19 -22.91
CA SER A 3 -35.31 -36.27 -22.96
C SER A 3 -34.93 -35.79 -21.56
N VAL A 4 -33.63 -35.52 -21.35
CA VAL A 4 -33.09 -34.99 -20.09
C VAL A 4 -33.83 -33.71 -19.63
N ARG A 5 -34.37 -32.94 -20.59
CA ARG A 5 -35.16 -31.73 -20.32
C ARG A 5 -36.51 -32.04 -19.67
N ALA A 6 -37.22 -33.06 -20.15
CA ALA A 6 -38.51 -33.49 -19.60
C ALA A 6 -38.36 -34.06 -18.17
N TYR A 7 -37.30 -34.84 -17.94
CA TYR A 7 -36.98 -35.36 -16.61
C TYR A 7 -36.72 -34.25 -15.58
N ARG A 8 -35.94 -33.23 -15.97
CA ARG A 8 -35.65 -32.08 -15.10
C ARG A 8 -36.88 -31.23 -14.77
N GLN A 9 -37.77 -31.03 -15.75
CA GLN A 9 -39.03 -30.33 -15.53
C GLN A 9 -39.96 -31.11 -14.59
N ALA A 10 -40.05 -32.45 -14.73
CA ALA A 10 -40.85 -33.29 -13.85
C ALA A 10 -40.34 -33.29 -12.40
N GLN A 11 -39.04 -33.12 -12.20
CA GLN A 11 -38.41 -33.01 -10.88
C GLN A 11 -38.42 -31.58 -10.31
N GLY A 12 -39.11 -30.63 -10.96
CA GLY A 12 -39.18 -29.23 -10.49
C GLY A 12 -37.84 -28.49 -10.52
N ILE A 13 -36.83 -29.01 -11.21
CA ILE A 13 -35.50 -28.42 -11.25
C ILE A 13 -35.53 -27.26 -12.25
N ALA A 14 -35.49 -26.03 -11.71
CA ALA A 14 -35.46 -24.82 -12.53
C ALA A 14 -34.26 -24.84 -13.51
N PRO A 15 -34.45 -24.40 -14.77
CA PRO A 15 -33.36 -24.32 -15.71
C PRO A 15 -32.31 -23.34 -15.20
N ARG A 16 -31.04 -23.79 -15.16
CA ARG A 16 -29.91 -22.94 -14.76
C ARG A 16 -29.89 -21.70 -15.65
N SER A 17 -30.07 -20.52 -15.06
CA SER A 17 -30.04 -19.26 -15.80
C SER A 17 -28.66 -19.12 -16.44
N LYS A 18 -28.63 -19.05 -17.78
CA LYS A 18 -27.39 -18.84 -18.55
C LYS A 18 -26.97 -17.38 -18.58
N VAL A 19 -27.72 -16.46 -17.99
CA VAL A 19 -27.42 -15.04 -18.04
C VAL A 19 -26.21 -14.79 -17.14
N PRO A 20 -25.00 -14.49 -17.68
CA PRO A 20 -23.92 -14.03 -16.83
C PRO A 20 -24.39 -12.73 -16.18
N SER A 21 -24.38 -12.66 -14.85
CA SER A 21 -24.65 -11.41 -14.15
C SER A 21 -23.67 -10.38 -14.71
N ARG A 22 -24.22 -9.29 -15.28
CA ARG A 22 -23.43 -8.23 -15.89
C ARG A 22 -22.61 -7.61 -14.76
N GLN A 23 -21.34 -8.02 -14.65
CA GLN A 23 -20.40 -7.42 -13.70
C GLN A 23 -20.46 -5.92 -13.94
N GLN A 24 -20.95 -5.15 -12.96
CA GLN A 24 -20.96 -3.70 -13.04
C GLN A 24 -19.54 -3.26 -13.39
N ARG A 25 -19.39 -2.46 -14.44
CA ARG A 25 -18.08 -1.95 -14.87
C ARG A 25 -18.10 -0.45 -14.65
N LEU A 26 -17.04 0.06 -14.05
CA LEU A 26 -16.85 1.51 -13.96
C LEU A 26 -16.82 2.10 -15.39
N PRO A 27 -17.52 3.23 -15.62
CA PRO A 27 -17.57 3.86 -16.93
C PRO A 27 -16.18 4.25 -17.43
N THR A 28 -16.05 4.45 -18.73
CA THR A 28 -14.78 4.87 -19.35
C THR A 28 -14.47 6.30 -18.90
N GLY A 29 -13.26 6.51 -18.36
CA GLY A 29 -12.83 7.78 -17.77
C GLY A 29 -13.09 7.92 -16.26
N HIS A 30 -13.72 6.95 -15.59
CA HIS A 30 -13.93 7.04 -14.14
C HIS A 30 -12.60 7.09 -13.36
N PRO A 31 -12.42 7.99 -12.38
CA PRO A 31 -11.13 8.18 -11.69
C PRO A 31 -10.65 6.93 -10.94
N LEU A 32 -11.58 6.11 -10.44
CA LEU A 32 -11.27 4.86 -9.73
C LEU A 32 -11.03 3.64 -10.65
N ARG A 33 -11.25 3.77 -11.97
CA ARG A 33 -11.04 2.67 -12.91
C ARG A 33 -9.63 2.04 -12.86
N PRO A 34 -8.52 2.81 -12.80
CA PRO A 34 -7.17 2.22 -12.66
C PRO A 34 -6.92 1.51 -11.32
N PHE A 35 -7.76 1.77 -10.31
CA PHE A 35 -7.65 1.21 -8.96
C PHE A 35 -8.68 0.11 -8.69
N LYS A 36 -9.45 -0.34 -9.69
CA LYS A 36 -10.52 -1.33 -9.52
C LYS A 36 -10.07 -2.57 -8.75
N ASP A 37 -8.91 -3.12 -9.11
CA ASP A 37 -8.37 -4.33 -8.48
C ASP A 37 -7.79 -4.02 -7.08
N ALA A 38 -7.40 -2.78 -6.82
CA ALA A 38 -6.90 -2.32 -5.54
C ALA A 38 -8.02 -2.09 -4.51
N LEU A 39 -9.27 -1.84 -4.92
CA LEU A 39 -10.41 -1.58 -4.01
C LEU A 39 -10.66 -2.70 -2.98
N ARG A 40 -10.23 -3.93 -3.28
CA ARG A 40 -10.35 -5.09 -2.38
C ARG A 40 -9.12 -5.32 -1.51
N LEU A 41 -7.97 -4.77 -1.90
CA LEU A 41 -6.67 -5.06 -1.31
C LEU A 41 -6.11 -3.89 -0.50
N VAL A 42 -6.60 -2.69 -0.76
CA VAL A 42 -6.07 -1.43 -0.24
C VAL A 42 -7.20 -0.63 0.39
N SER A 43 -6.87 0.15 1.42
CA SER A 43 -7.83 0.99 2.12
C SER A 43 -8.47 2.02 1.19
N ALA A 44 -9.71 2.40 1.49
CA ALA A 44 -10.42 3.43 0.73
C ALA A 44 -9.69 4.79 0.78
N GLU A 45 -9.02 5.08 1.89
CA GLU A 45 -8.25 6.32 2.12
C GLU A 45 -7.00 6.40 1.21
N ASP A 46 -6.26 5.31 1.08
CA ASP A 46 -5.09 5.25 0.20
C ASP A 46 -5.50 5.37 -1.28
N VAL A 47 -6.60 4.72 -1.67
CA VAL A 47 -7.14 4.81 -3.03
C VAL A 47 -7.65 6.22 -3.33
N ALA A 48 -8.37 6.84 -2.39
CA ALA A 48 -8.84 8.22 -2.47
C ALA A 48 -7.68 9.20 -2.65
N THR A 49 -6.65 9.07 -1.81
CA THR A 49 -5.44 9.90 -1.86
C THR A 49 -4.71 9.74 -3.20
N ALA A 50 -4.56 8.52 -3.69
CA ALA A 50 -3.89 8.24 -4.97
C ALA A 50 -4.72 8.67 -6.20
N ALA A 51 -6.04 8.63 -6.11
CA ALA A 51 -6.94 9.06 -7.17
C ALA A 51 -7.22 10.58 -7.16
N GLY A 52 -6.93 11.28 -6.05
CA GLY A 52 -7.28 12.68 -5.86
C GLY A 52 -8.80 12.90 -5.71
N VAL A 53 -9.49 11.96 -5.08
CA VAL A 53 -10.95 11.90 -4.97
C VAL A 53 -11.36 11.81 -3.50
N PRO A 54 -12.53 12.34 -3.06
CA PRO A 54 -13.01 12.16 -1.70
C PRO A 54 -13.20 10.67 -1.32
N VAL A 55 -12.86 10.33 -0.08
CA VAL A 55 -12.99 8.96 0.48
C VAL A 55 -14.42 8.43 0.33
N GLN A 56 -15.43 9.29 0.52
CA GLN A 56 -16.83 8.90 0.40
C GLN A 56 -17.17 8.34 -1.00
N MET A 57 -16.65 8.93 -2.07
CA MET A 57 -16.90 8.42 -3.43
C MET A 57 -16.30 7.02 -3.62
N VAL A 58 -15.16 6.73 -2.99
CA VAL A 58 -14.55 5.39 -3.02
C VAL A 58 -15.44 4.40 -2.26
N LEU A 59 -15.97 4.81 -1.10
CA LEU A 59 -16.89 3.98 -0.32
C LEU A 59 -18.21 3.71 -1.05
N ASP A 60 -18.78 4.71 -1.70
CA ASP A 60 -20.02 4.57 -2.48
C ASP A 60 -19.82 3.58 -3.65
N VAL A 61 -18.67 3.69 -4.33
CA VAL A 61 -18.27 2.72 -5.35
C VAL A 61 -18.08 1.34 -4.73
N CYS A 62 -17.33 1.21 -3.64
CA CYS A 62 -17.16 -0.07 -2.96
C CYS A 62 -18.52 -0.69 -2.57
N ALA A 63 -19.44 0.10 -2.03
CA ALA A 63 -20.80 -0.33 -1.67
C ALA A 63 -21.60 -0.80 -2.89
N ALA A 64 -21.57 -0.05 -3.99
CA ALA A 64 -22.24 -0.44 -5.23
C ALA A 64 -21.72 -1.78 -5.78
N PHE A 65 -20.42 -2.04 -5.60
CA PHE A 65 -19.77 -3.28 -6.01
C PHE A 65 -19.84 -4.41 -4.96
N GLY A 66 -20.46 -4.18 -3.80
CA GLY A 66 -20.52 -5.14 -2.69
C GLY A 66 -19.14 -5.47 -2.09
N ILE A 67 -18.20 -4.53 -2.16
CA ILE A 67 -16.83 -4.66 -1.66
C ILE A 67 -16.75 -3.98 -0.30
N LYS A 68 -16.21 -4.69 0.70
CA LYS A 68 -15.78 -4.10 1.96
C LYS A 68 -14.26 -3.86 1.87
N PRO A 69 -13.79 -2.62 1.72
CA PRO A 69 -12.36 -2.34 1.67
C PRO A 69 -11.71 -2.62 3.04
N PRO A 70 -10.44 -3.01 3.08
CA PRO A 70 -9.69 -3.13 4.33
C PRO A 70 -9.59 -1.77 5.03
N GLN A 71 -9.46 -1.80 6.35
CA GLN A 71 -9.25 -0.58 7.14
C GLN A 71 -7.86 0.00 6.85
N HIS A 72 -7.75 1.32 6.90
CA HIS A 72 -6.45 1.98 6.84
C HIS A 72 -5.72 1.74 8.16
N GLU A 73 -4.68 0.91 8.14
CA GLU A 73 -3.73 0.84 9.25
C GLU A 73 -2.71 1.97 9.07
N PRO A 74 -2.77 3.02 9.90
CA PRO A 74 -1.69 4.00 9.89
C PRO A 74 -0.38 3.29 10.20
N PRO A 75 0.74 3.70 9.59
CA PRO A 75 2.04 3.16 9.97
C PRO A 75 2.20 3.33 11.47
N ALA A 76 2.65 2.29 12.17
CA ALA A 76 2.94 2.36 13.58
C ALA A 76 3.77 3.63 13.84
N LEU A 77 3.25 4.53 14.66
CA LEU A 77 4.00 5.70 15.10
C LEU A 77 5.16 5.15 15.92
N VAL A 78 6.31 4.97 15.27
CA VAL A 78 7.57 4.72 15.98
C VAL A 78 7.79 5.98 16.79
N GLU A 79 7.60 5.90 18.10
CA GLU A 79 7.85 7.05 18.97
C GLU A 79 9.27 7.55 18.71
N PRO A 80 9.44 8.82 18.36
CA PRO A 80 10.78 9.36 18.14
C PRO A 80 11.58 9.19 19.43
N LEU A 81 12.85 8.82 19.27
CA LEU A 81 13.76 8.70 20.40
C LEU A 81 13.81 10.06 21.11
N GLN A 82 13.55 10.08 22.42
CA GLN A 82 13.52 11.34 23.16
C GLN A 82 14.94 11.90 23.28
N ASP A 83 15.06 13.21 23.09
CA ASP A 83 16.33 13.91 23.22
C ASP A 83 16.71 14.00 24.70
N VAL A 84 17.78 13.31 25.10
CA VAL A 84 18.31 13.36 26.46
C VAL A 84 19.49 14.33 26.48
N PRO A 85 19.38 15.49 27.17
CA PRO A 85 20.50 16.41 27.28
C PRO A 85 21.63 15.76 28.11
N GLY A 86 22.80 15.60 27.50
CA GLY A 86 23.96 15.03 28.17
C GLY A 86 25.26 15.18 27.37
N PRO A 87 26.41 14.80 27.95
CA PRO A 87 27.73 14.99 27.34
C PRO A 87 27.91 14.29 25.99
N TRP A 88 27.08 13.27 25.73
CA TRP A 88 27.28 12.32 24.66
C TRP A 88 26.46 12.60 23.40
N LEU A 89 25.29 13.26 23.51
CA LEU A 89 24.46 13.81 22.41
C LEU A 89 23.04 14.16 22.88
N GLY A 90 22.46 15.26 22.41
CA GLY A 90 21.10 15.72 22.76
C GLY A 90 20.13 15.82 21.56
N TYR A 91 20.36 15.06 20.50
CA TYR A 91 19.56 15.05 19.26
C TYR A 91 19.24 13.63 18.79
N GLU A 92 18.98 12.76 19.76
CA GLU A 92 18.65 11.35 19.59
C GLU A 92 17.45 11.12 18.66
N SER A 93 16.50 12.05 18.64
CA SER A 93 15.34 12.09 17.74
C SER A 93 15.74 12.11 16.25
N LEU A 94 16.94 12.60 15.92
CA LEU A 94 17.44 12.66 14.55
C LEU A 94 18.06 11.35 14.08
N LEU A 95 18.50 10.48 15.01
CA LEU A 95 19.26 9.28 14.67
C LEU A 95 18.45 8.26 13.87
N SER A 96 17.13 8.20 14.06
CA SER A 96 16.25 7.31 13.29
C SER A 96 15.72 7.93 11.99
N THR A 97 15.72 9.27 11.89
CA THR A 97 15.01 10.00 10.82
C THR A 97 15.91 10.46 9.68
N MET A 98 17.21 10.67 9.92
CA MET A 98 18.13 11.27 8.94
C MET A 98 19.45 10.50 8.84
N PRO A 99 20.19 10.55 7.71
CA PRO A 99 21.51 9.91 7.62
C PRO A 99 22.57 10.64 8.46
N SER A 100 23.58 9.91 8.96
CA SER A 100 24.60 10.46 9.88
C SER A 100 25.32 11.69 9.33
N ALA A 101 25.62 11.70 8.03
CA ALA A 101 26.27 12.84 7.36
C ALA A 101 25.44 14.12 7.46
N ARG A 102 24.12 14.02 7.35
CA ARG A 102 23.22 15.17 7.44
C ARG A 102 23.06 15.65 8.88
N ILE A 103 23.05 14.73 9.84
CA ILE A 103 23.03 15.04 11.28
C ILE A 103 24.34 15.76 11.67
N SER A 104 25.48 15.23 11.23
CA SER A 104 26.80 15.83 11.45
C SER A 104 26.87 17.28 10.95
N GLN A 105 26.37 17.54 9.74
CA GLN A 105 26.31 18.90 9.18
C GLN A 105 25.32 19.81 9.93
N ALA A 106 24.16 19.28 10.34
CA ALA A 106 23.13 20.07 11.01
C ALA A 106 23.51 20.47 12.44
N VAL A 107 24.20 19.60 13.17
CA VAL A 107 24.53 19.81 14.59
C VAL A 107 25.99 20.21 14.81
N GLY A 108 26.87 20.03 13.82
CA GLY A 108 28.29 20.40 13.92
C GLY A 108 29.14 19.38 14.68
N VAL A 109 28.70 18.13 14.77
CA VAL A 109 29.42 17.04 15.47
C VAL A 109 30.08 16.12 14.44
N PRO A 110 31.30 15.58 14.71
CA PRO A 110 31.97 14.67 13.78
C PRO A 110 31.11 13.43 13.44
N LEU A 111 31.15 13.01 12.18
CA LEU A 111 30.42 11.84 11.67
C LEU A 111 30.65 10.59 12.54
N ALA A 112 31.90 10.34 12.94
CA ALA A 112 32.28 9.19 13.75
C ALA A 112 31.56 9.14 15.11
N VAL A 113 31.31 10.30 15.73
CA VAL A 113 30.59 10.38 17.01
C VAL A 113 29.11 10.03 16.81
N VAL A 114 28.50 10.50 15.71
CA VAL A 114 27.11 10.17 15.36
C VAL A 114 26.97 8.67 15.08
N ASP A 115 27.91 8.08 14.35
CA ASP A 115 27.89 6.64 14.04
C ASP A 115 28.13 5.78 15.28
N GLN A 116 29.06 6.15 16.16
CA GLN A 116 29.27 5.50 17.45
C GLN A 116 28.00 5.56 18.31
N ARG A 117 27.34 6.72 18.36
CA ARG A 117 26.10 6.87 19.13
C ARG A 117 24.97 6.02 18.57
N ARG A 118 24.82 5.99 17.24
CA ARG A 118 23.87 5.10 16.55
C ARG A 118 24.10 3.63 16.90
N ALA A 119 25.36 3.19 16.81
CA ALA A 119 25.75 1.82 17.12
C ALA A 119 25.47 1.49 18.59
N PHE A 120 25.80 2.40 19.50
CA PHE A 120 25.55 2.25 20.94
C PHE A 120 24.07 2.07 21.25
N LEU A 121 23.20 2.86 20.59
CA LEU A 121 21.74 2.79 20.78
C LEU A 121 21.07 1.68 19.95
N GLY A 122 21.82 0.99 19.09
CA GLY A 122 21.27 -0.01 18.18
C GLY A 122 20.29 0.55 17.15
N VAL A 123 20.27 1.87 16.94
CA VAL A 123 19.35 2.54 16.01
C VAL A 123 19.99 2.57 14.63
N GLN A 124 19.30 2.01 13.64
CA GLN A 124 19.75 2.05 12.25
C GLN A 124 18.86 2.99 11.45
N TYR A 125 19.48 3.93 10.72
CA TYR A 125 18.74 4.70 9.72
C TYR A 125 18.50 3.84 8.49
N GLN A 126 17.24 3.50 8.23
CA GLN A 126 16.83 2.84 7.00
C GLN A 126 16.03 3.81 6.15
N ARG A 127 16.55 4.13 4.96
CA ARG A 127 15.81 4.90 3.97
C ARG A 127 14.74 4.01 3.36
N THR A 128 13.57 3.94 3.99
CA THR A 128 12.42 3.24 3.45
C THR A 128 11.84 4.05 2.29
N SER A 129 11.51 3.36 1.21
CA SER A 129 10.84 4.01 0.09
C SER A 129 9.34 4.11 0.37
N LYS A 130 8.65 5.15 -0.13
CA LYS A 130 7.18 5.23 -0.01
C LYS A 130 6.47 3.97 -0.55
N ALA A 131 7.05 3.35 -1.58
CA ALA A 131 6.54 2.12 -2.18
C ALA A 131 6.69 0.87 -1.29
N GLU A 132 7.52 0.92 -0.25
CA GLU A 132 7.74 -0.20 0.68
C GLU A 132 6.48 -0.52 1.49
N ARG A 133 5.67 0.49 1.80
CA ARG A 133 4.33 0.34 2.39
C ARG A 133 3.45 -0.61 1.57
N PHE A 134 3.57 -0.56 0.23
CA PHE A 134 2.78 -1.35 -0.71
C PHE A 134 3.50 -2.61 -1.20
N ALA A 135 4.60 -3.00 -0.55
CA ALA A 135 5.39 -4.15 -0.99
C ALA A 135 4.60 -5.47 -0.92
N HIS A 136 3.62 -5.59 -0.01
CA HIS A 136 2.71 -6.74 0.08
C HIS A 136 1.79 -6.88 -1.14
N LEU A 137 1.66 -5.84 -1.98
CA LEU A 137 0.86 -5.87 -3.22
C LEU A 137 1.69 -6.30 -4.44
N PHE A 138 3.00 -6.49 -4.29
CA PHE A 138 3.87 -6.88 -5.40
C PHE A 138 3.49 -8.29 -5.87
N GLY A 139 3.09 -8.40 -7.14
CA GLY A 139 2.60 -9.66 -7.72
C GLY A 139 1.07 -9.80 -7.71
N LEU A 140 0.37 -9.07 -6.84
CA LEU A 140 -1.10 -9.00 -6.82
C LEU A 140 -1.63 -7.91 -7.76
N LEU A 141 -0.95 -6.76 -7.78
CA LEU A 141 -1.34 -5.61 -8.59
C LEU A 141 -0.30 -5.29 -9.69
N PRO A 142 -0.73 -4.71 -10.82
CA PRO A 142 0.18 -4.16 -11.81
C PRO A 142 1.08 -3.07 -11.23
N ASN A 143 2.33 -3.01 -11.69
CA ASN A 143 3.31 -2.00 -11.23
C ASN A 143 2.77 -0.56 -11.43
N ALA A 144 1.97 -0.31 -12.46
CA ALA A 144 1.37 1.00 -12.73
C ALA A 144 0.36 1.42 -11.66
N THR A 145 -0.44 0.49 -11.13
CA THR A 145 -1.41 0.79 -10.06
C THR A 145 -0.67 1.06 -8.75
N ILE A 146 0.33 0.25 -8.42
CA ILE A 146 1.15 0.44 -7.22
C ILE A 146 1.96 1.75 -7.29
N ALA A 147 2.43 2.13 -8.48
CA ALA A 147 3.13 3.41 -8.72
C ALA A 147 2.27 4.60 -8.35
N LYS A 148 1.01 4.58 -8.79
CA LYS A 148 0.04 5.62 -8.46
C LYS A 148 -0.30 5.64 -6.97
N LEU A 149 -0.49 4.47 -6.35
CA LEU A 149 -0.73 4.36 -4.91
C LEU A 149 0.44 4.91 -4.08
N ALA A 150 1.67 4.59 -4.46
CA ALA A 150 2.87 5.00 -3.74
C ALA A 150 3.33 6.43 -4.05
N GLY A 151 2.86 7.04 -5.15
CA GLY A 151 3.37 8.30 -5.67
C GLY A 151 4.82 8.19 -6.16
N VAL A 152 5.20 7.06 -6.77
CA VAL A 152 6.56 6.76 -7.25
C VAL A 152 6.52 6.33 -8.71
N SER A 153 7.64 6.40 -9.43
CA SER A 153 7.71 5.93 -10.83
C SER A 153 7.52 4.42 -10.96
N THR A 154 6.97 3.99 -12.09
CA THR A 154 6.78 2.57 -12.43
C THR A 154 8.11 1.81 -12.53
N ALA A 155 9.16 2.47 -13.05
CA ALA A 155 10.51 1.92 -13.13
C ALA A 155 11.06 1.57 -11.74
N ARG A 156 10.87 2.46 -10.75
CA ARG A 156 11.32 2.22 -9.38
C ARG A 156 10.65 1.00 -8.74
N ILE A 157 9.37 0.76 -9.02
CA ILE A 157 8.67 -0.45 -8.54
C ILE A 157 9.18 -1.70 -9.25
N ALA A 158 9.46 -1.61 -10.55
CA ALA A 158 10.07 -2.72 -11.28
C ALA A 158 11.44 -3.09 -10.68
N ASP A 159 12.27 -2.11 -10.36
CA ASP A 159 13.56 -2.32 -9.70
C ASP A 159 13.41 -2.92 -8.30
N MET A 160 12.47 -2.42 -7.50
CA MET A 160 12.16 -2.99 -6.18
C MET A 160 11.65 -4.42 -6.26
N ARG A 161 10.90 -4.77 -7.29
CA ARG A 161 10.41 -6.13 -7.50
C ARG A 161 11.56 -7.07 -7.89
N LYS A 162 12.47 -6.63 -8.76
CA LYS A 162 13.68 -7.39 -9.13
C LYS A 162 14.59 -7.64 -7.93
N SER A 163 14.85 -6.62 -7.11
CA SER A 163 15.73 -6.75 -5.94
C SER A 163 15.17 -7.62 -4.82
N ARG A 164 13.86 -7.88 -4.81
CA ARG A 164 13.19 -8.82 -3.90
C ARG A 164 13.08 -10.23 -4.47
N ALA A 165 12.98 -10.39 -5.79
CA ALA A 165 12.93 -11.71 -6.42
C ALA A 165 14.30 -12.41 -6.50
N GLY A 166 15.39 -11.64 -6.45
CA GLY A 166 16.76 -12.17 -6.38
C GLY A 166 17.27 -12.44 -4.96
N ARG A 167 16.39 -12.36 -3.94
CA ARG A 167 16.68 -12.67 -2.54
C ARG A 167 15.92 -13.91 -2.14
#